data_AF-A0A2W2EZ79-F1
#
_entry.id   AF-A0A2W2EZ79-F1
#
_cell.length_a   1.000
_cell.length_b   1.000
_cell.length_c   1.000
_cell.angle_alpha   90.00
_cell.angle_beta   90.00
_cell.angle_gamma   90.00
#
_symmetry.space_group_name_H-M   'P 1'
#
loop_
_entity.id
_entity.type
_entity.pdbx_description
1 polymer ?
#
loop_
_entity_poly.entity_id
_entity_poly.type
_entity_poly.pdbx_seq_one_letter_code
_entity_poly.pdbx_strand_id
1 'polypeptide(L)'
;MSVTTRAADSAANPSVPVEPPRPVGRRSGQRVAAGALLVLATVVTFWQVDLRRHQDQQFLAVARPVPAGAVISDADVRVVRVANPSGLALVEADRRDEVVGRTAAVPLAAGSLVVSSQVGPPAWPPAGQALIAVQVGAGRAPAAMSAGAPVVIVVTASAGAEQPGTSPAGQGARLRAVGTVVSVTGTDQVGGQVVTLLLAVQDAEAVASATGDVALVQLGAGQ
;
A
#
# COMPACT_ATOMS: atom_id res chain seq x y z
N MET A 1 69.31 -106.42 18.85
CA MET A 1 69.96 -105.12 18.60
C MET A 1 69.11 -104.04 19.25
N SER A 2 69.62 -103.59 20.39
CA SER A 2 69.38 -102.35 21.16
C SER A 2 68.09 -101.55 20.94
N VAL A 3 67.17 -101.70 21.89
CA VAL A 3 66.18 -100.68 22.26
C VAL A 3 66.81 -99.86 23.39
N THR A 4 67.07 -98.57 23.14
CA THR A 4 67.56 -97.61 24.14
C THR A 4 66.71 -96.34 24.08
N THR A 5 65.99 -96.14 25.19
CA THR A 5 65.48 -94.92 25.84
C THR A 5 66.13 -93.60 25.43
N ARG A 6 65.36 -92.50 25.22
CA ARG A 6 65.57 -91.22 25.93
C ARG A 6 64.45 -90.17 25.75
N ALA A 7 63.94 -89.78 26.91
CA ALA A 7 63.48 -88.46 27.38
C ALA A 7 62.51 -87.61 26.55
N ALA A 8 61.39 -87.34 27.21
CA ALA A 8 60.61 -86.12 27.14
C ALA A 8 61.49 -84.87 27.01
N ASP A 9 61.19 -84.04 26.01
CA ASP A 9 61.53 -82.63 26.03
C ASP A 9 60.24 -81.84 26.23
N SER A 10 60.16 -81.23 27.41
CA SER A 10 59.09 -80.39 27.89
C SER A 10 59.35 -78.98 27.39
N ALA A 11 58.96 -78.69 26.14
CA ALA A 11 58.92 -77.32 25.64
C ALA A 11 57.62 -76.65 26.14
N ALA A 12 57.76 -75.90 27.24
CA ALA A 12 56.74 -75.05 27.82
C ALA A 12 56.22 -74.05 26.77
N ASN A 13 54.92 -74.14 26.46
CA ASN A 13 54.22 -73.17 25.61
C ASN A 13 53.97 -71.89 26.43
N PRO A 14 54.50 -70.71 26.05
CA PRO A 14 54.22 -69.48 26.77
C PRO A 14 52.74 -69.12 26.61
N SER A 15 51.98 -69.28 27.69
CA SER A 15 50.60 -68.83 27.80
C SER A 15 50.53 -67.33 27.56
N VAL A 16 50.04 -66.94 26.38
CA VAL A 16 49.74 -65.56 26.02
C VAL A 16 48.65 -65.05 26.98
N PRO A 17 48.86 -63.96 27.73
CA PRO A 17 47.81 -63.41 28.58
C PRO A 17 46.64 -62.95 27.72
N VAL A 18 45.48 -63.60 27.87
CA VAL A 18 44.23 -63.11 27.30
C VAL A 18 43.79 -61.93 28.16
N GLU A 19 44.02 -60.71 27.68
CA GLU A 19 43.54 -59.48 28.32
C GLU A 19 42.00 -59.47 28.25
N PRO A 20 41.28 -59.33 29.38
CA PRO A 20 39.83 -59.30 29.37
C PRO A 20 39.33 -58.06 28.60
N PRO A 21 38.21 -58.16 27.85
CA PRO A 21 37.69 -57.03 27.11
C PRO A 21 37.36 -55.89 28.08
N ARG A 22 37.96 -54.72 27.84
CA ARG A 22 37.70 -53.52 28.63
C ARG A 22 36.20 -53.18 28.55
N PRO A 23 35.50 -52.98 29.67
CA PRO A 23 34.11 -52.56 29.63
C PRO A 23 34.05 -51.17 28.99
N VAL A 24 33.46 -51.08 27.80
CA VAL A 24 33.11 -49.81 27.17
C VAL A 24 32.18 -49.07 28.12
N GLY A 25 32.73 -48.06 28.80
CA GLY A 25 32.02 -47.34 29.83
C GLY A 25 30.73 -46.75 29.28
N ARG A 26 29.62 -47.00 29.98
CA ARG A 26 28.25 -46.45 29.85
C ARG A 26 28.13 -44.91 29.75
N ARG A 27 29.25 -44.20 29.65
CA ARG A 27 29.40 -42.73 29.57
C ARG A 27 28.91 -42.15 28.24
N SER A 28 28.80 -42.98 27.21
CA SER A 28 28.30 -42.58 25.88
C SER A 28 26.80 -42.24 25.90
N GLY A 29 26.00 -42.90 26.75
CA GLY A 29 24.55 -42.65 26.85
C GLY A 29 24.23 -41.22 27.30
N GLN A 30 25.01 -40.66 28.23
CA GLN A 30 24.84 -39.27 28.67
C GLN A 30 25.20 -38.27 27.56
N ARG A 31 26.23 -38.54 26.75
CA ARG A 31 26.60 -37.68 25.62
C ARG A 31 25.59 -37.75 24.48
N VAL A 32 25.05 -38.94 24.20
CA VAL A 32 23.98 -39.13 23.20
C VAL A 32 22.68 -38.46 23.67
N ALA A 33 22.32 -38.61 24.95
CA ALA A 33 21.17 -37.94 25.55
C ALA A 33 21.33 -36.41 25.51
N ALA A 34 22.51 -35.89 25.82
CA ALA A 34 22.81 -34.45 25.73
C ALA A 34 22.70 -33.94 24.27
N GLY A 35 23.23 -34.69 23.30
CA GLY A 35 23.11 -34.36 21.88
C GLY A 35 21.65 -34.36 21.41
N ALA A 36 20.86 -35.37 21.81
CA ALA A 36 19.44 -35.45 21.50
C ALA A 36 18.64 -34.30 22.11
N LEU A 37 18.93 -33.93 23.36
CA LEU A 37 18.32 -32.75 24.00
C LEU A 37 18.63 -31.45 23.27
N LEU A 38 19.88 -31.28 22.79
CA LEU A 38 20.28 -30.09 22.06
C LEU A 38 19.57 -30.00 20.69
N VAL A 39 19.45 -31.12 19.98
CA VAL A 39 18.67 -31.19 18.74
C VAL A 39 17.21 -30.86 18.99
N LEU A 40 16.59 -31.45 20.02
CA LEU A 40 15.19 -31.16 20.39
C LEU A 40 15.00 -29.68 20.75
N ALA A 41 15.90 -29.10 21.54
CA ALA A 41 15.86 -27.69 21.89
C ALA A 41 15.97 -26.79 20.65
N THR A 42 16.82 -27.16 19.69
CA THR A 42 16.97 -26.42 18.43
C THR A 42 15.71 -26.52 17.58
N VAL A 43 15.09 -27.70 17.48
CA VAL A 43 13.83 -27.90 16.75
C VAL A 43 12.68 -27.12 17.40
N VAL A 44 12.56 -27.15 18.73
CA VAL A 44 11.53 -26.39 19.46
C VAL A 44 11.74 -24.89 19.30
N THR A 45 12.98 -24.41 19.41
CA THR A 45 13.31 -22.99 19.22
C THR A 45 13.00 -22.56 17.79
N PHE A 46 13.40 -23.36 16.79
CA PHE A 46 13.10 -23.11 15.38
C PHE A 46 11.59 -23.07 15.15
N TRP A 47 10.84 -24.05 15.66
CA TRP A 47 9.38 -24.11 15.55
C TRP A 47 8.69 -22.92 16.23
N GLN A 48 9.17 -22.48 17.40
CA GLN A 48 8.66 -21.28 18.07
C GLN A 48 8.98 -20.00 17.29
N VAL A 49 10.17 -19.89 16.69
CA VAL A 49 10.54 -18.75 15.85
C VAL A 49 9.72 -18.74 14.57
N ASP A 50 9.53 -19.89 13.93
CA ASP A 50 8.73 -20.08 12.72
C ASP A 50 7.26 -19.71 12.98
N LEU A 51 6.69 -20.17 14.08
CA LEU A 51 5.32 -19.83 14.48
C LEU A 51 5.16 -18.32 14.79
N ARG A 52 6.19 -17.67 15.32
CA ARG A 52 6.22 -16.21 15.52
C ARG A 52 6.40 -15.44 14.21
N ARG A 53 7.14 -15.99 13.24
CA ARG A 53 7.31 -15.41 11.90
C ARG A 53 6.05 -15.54 11.04
N HIS A 54 5.23 -16.55 11.31
CA HIS A 54 3.92 -16.77 10.69
C HIS A 54 2.77 -16.04 11.39
N GLN A 55 3.05 -15.11 12.30
CA GLN A 55 2.07 -14.12 12.70
C GLN A 55 1.89 -13.11 11.55
N ASP A 56 1.29 -13.60 10.46
CA ASP A 56 0.70 -12.80 9.40
C ASP A 56 -0.28 -11.82 10.08
N GLN A 57 0.15 -10.58 10.29
CA GLN A 57 -0.73 -9.58 10.87
C GLN A 57 -1.86 -9.31 9.86
N GLN A 58 -3.08 -9.51 10.33
CA GLN A 58 -4.29 -9.34 9.54
C GLN A 58 -4.68 -7.86 9.59
N PHE A 59 -4.76 -7.22 8.44
CA PHE A 59 -5.12 -5.82 8.30
C PHE A 59 -6.37 -5.64 7.48
N LEU A 60 -7.02 -4.50 7.67
CA LEU A 60 -8.19 -4.13 6.89
C LEU A 60 -7.77 -3.46 5.57
N ALA A 61 -8.29 -3.98 4.47
CA ALA A 61 -8.20 -3.37 3.15
C ALA A 61 -9.58 -3.01 2.62
N VAL A 62 -9.60 -2.03 1.73
CA VAL A 62 -10.79 -1.58 1.03
C VAL A 62 -11.16 -2.61 -0.04
N ALA A 63 -12.36 -3.18 0.06
CA ALA A 63 -12.88 -4.12 -0.93
C ALA A 63 -13.49 -3.40 -2.14
N ARG A 64 -14.19 -2.28 -1.92
CA ARG A 64 -14.89 -1.49 -2.93
C ARG A 64 -14.54 -0.01 -2.79
N PRO A 65 -14.50 0.76 -3.88
CA PRO A 65 -14.19 2.19 -3.77
C PRO A 65 -15.27 2.90 -2.94
N VAL A 66 -14.85 3.68 -1.93
CA VAL A 66 -15.74 4.45 -1.05
C VAL A 66 -15.41 5.94 -1.23
N PRO A 67 -16.37 6.79 -1.63
CA PRO A 67 -16.11 8.22 -1.78
C PRO A 67 -15.92 8.89 -0.41
N ALA A 68 -15.21 10.03 -0.39
CA ALA A 68 -15.10 10.83 0.82
C ALA A 68 -16.50 11.24 1.32
N GLY A 69 -16.70 11.21 2.63
CA GLY A 69 -17.98 11.52 3.26
C GLY A 69 -18.98 10.36 3.31
N ALA A 70 -18.74 9.25 2.62
CA ALA A 70 -19.59 8.06 2.73
C ALA A 70 -19.29 7.26 4.01
N VAL A 71 -20.34 6.62 4.56
CA VAL A 71 -20.22 5.70 5.68
C VAL A 71 -19.63 4.38 5.17
N ILE A 72 -18.55 3.92 5.79
CA ILE A 72 -17.88 2.67 5.48
C ILE A 72 -18.74 1.52 6.01
N SER A 73 -19.20 0.64 5.13
CA SER A 73 -19.95 -0.56 5.50
C SER A 73 -19.04 -1.78 5.59
N ASP A 74 -19.54 -2.85 6.22
CA ASP A 74 -18.82 -4.13 6.32
C ASP A 74 -18.46 -4.70 4.94
N ALA A 75 -19.33 -4.51 3.95
CA ALA A 75 -19.11 -4.96 2.58
C ALA A 75 -18.05 -4.13 1.82
N ASP A 76 -17.62 -3.00 2.36
CA ASP A 76 -16.59 -2.14 1.75
C ASP A 76 -15.19 -2.47 2.24
N VAL A 77 -15.06 -3.35 3.24
CA VAL A 77 -13.79 -3.72 3.84
C VAL A 77 -13.58 -5.24 3.78
N ARG A 78 -12.32 -5.65 3.73
CA ARG A 78 -11.92 -7.06 3.74
C ARG A 78 -10.64 -7.24 4.52
N VAL A 79 -10.48 -8.41 5.11
CA VAL A 79 -9.26 -8.76 5.82
C VAL A 79 -8.21 -9.27 4.83
N VAL A 80 -7.01 -8.69 4.89
CA VAL A 80 -5.85 -9.11 4.10
C VAL A 80 -4.66 -9.36 5.01
N ARG A 81 -3.82 -10.33 4.63
CA ARG A 81 -2.57 -10.64 5.33
C ARG A 81 -1.42 -9.88 4.68
N VAL A 82 -0.69 -9.11 5.48
CA VAL A 82 0.44 -8.32 5.00
C VAL A 82 1.69 -8.69 5.79
N ALA A 83 2.72 -9.16 5.09
CA ALA A 83 4.03 -9.38 5.69
C ALA A 83 4.77 -8.03 5.80
N ASN A 84 5.22 -7.69 7.01
CA ASN A 84 6.01 -6.48 7.32
C ASN A 84 5.27 -5.12 7.15
N PRO A 85 4.35 -4.78 8.06
CA PRO A 85 3.59 -3.51 8.04
C PRO A 85 4.39 -2.28 8.53
N SER A 86 5.70 -2.40 8.77
CA SER A 86 6.49 -1.36 9.44
C SER A 86 6.40 -0.01 8.72
N GLY A 87 5.98 1.04 9.43
CA GLY A 87 5.94 2.41 8.93
C GLY A 87 4.54 2.93 8.53
N LEU A 88 3.49 2.10 8.60
CA LEU A 88 2.11 2.50 8.31
C LEU A 88 1.23 2.34 9.56
N ALA A 89 0.39 3.35 9.84
CA ALA A 89 -0.62 3.30 10.91
C ALA A 89 -1.86 2.50 10.47
N LEU A 90 -1.64 1.26 10.04
CA LEU A 90 -2.65 0.35 9.50
C LEU A 90 -3.65 -0.04 10.58
N VAL A 91 -4.91 -0.22 10.17
CA VAL A 91 -5.94 -0.75 11.06
C VAL A 91 -5.92 -2.28 11.01
N GLU A 92 -5.67 -2.89 12.17
CA GLU A 92 -5.73 -4.34 12.37
C GLU A 92 -7.16 -4.87 12.15
N ALA A 93 -7.29 -6.09 11.66
CA ALA A 93 -8.59 -6.73 11.43
C ALA A 93 -9.45 -6.81 12.69
N ASP A 94 -8.83 -6.96 13.86
CA ASP A 94 -9.51 -7.01 15.17
C ASP A 94 -10.16 -5.66 15.54
N ARG A 95 -9.70 -4.56 14.92
CA ARG A 95 -10.24 -3.20 15.09
C ARG A 95 -11.21 -2.81 13.98
N ARG A 96 -11.78 -3.77 13.26
CA ARG A 96 -12.79 -3.52 12.22
C ARG A 96 -13.94 -2.62 12.71
N ASP A 97 -14.32 -2.75 13.97
CA ASP A 97 -15.45 -2.01 14.57
C ASP A 97 -15.10 -0.52 14.77
N GLU A 98 -13.82 -0.15 14.70
CA GLU A 98 -13.37 1.24 14.67
C GLU A 98 -13.49 1.88 13.29
N VAL A 99 -13.72 1.08 12.22
CA VAL A 99 -13.81 1.54 10.83
C VAL A 99 -15.22 1.42 10.29
N VAL A 100 -15.86 0.28 10.51
CA VAL A 100 -17.23 0.02 10.05
C VAL A 100 -18.19 0.95 10.78
N GLY A 101 -19.05 1.65 10.03
CA GLY A 101 -19.97 2.66 10.57
C GLY A 101 -19.35 4.05 10.73
N ARG A 102 -18.05 4.21 10.44
CA ARG A 102 -17.41 5.53 10.38
C ARG A 102 -17.43 6.09 8.97
N THR A 103 -17.23 7.39 8.87
CA THR A 103 -17.17 8.10 7.59
C THR A 103 -15.75 8.04 7.01
N ALA A 104 -15.64 7.87 5.70
CA ALA A 104 -14.37 7.99 4.99
C ALA A 104 -13.96 9.46 4.91
N ALA A 105 -12.81 9.82 5.50
CA ALA A 105 -12.31 11.20 5.48
C ALA A 105 -11.83 11.62 4.09
N VAL A 106 -11.32 10.66 3.31
CA VAL A 106 -10.77 10.81 1.96
C VAL A 106 -11.33 9.74 1.04
N PRO A 107 -11.30 9.91 -0.30
CA PRO A 107 -11.73 8.85 -1.20
C PRO A 107 -10.82 7.62 -1.04
N LEU A 108 -11.44 6.47 -0.78
CA LEU A 108 -10.79 5.18 -0.60
C LEU A 108 -10.88 4.37 -1.90
N ALA A 109 -9.73 3.93 -2.42
CA ALA A 109 -9.67 3.11 -3.63
C ALA A 109 -9.77 1.62 -3.29
N ALA A 110 -10.38 0.83 -4.16
CA ALA A 110 -10.38 -0.62 -3.99
C ALA A 110 -8.95 -1.18 -3.94
N GLY A 111 -8.70 -2.05 -2.97
CA GLY A 111 -7.39 -2.67 -2.75
C GLY A 111 -6.42 -1.83 -1.91
N SER A 112 -6.75 -0.59 -1.53
CA SER A 112 -5.90 0.18 -0.60
C SER A 112 -6.02 -0.36 0.82
N LEU A 113 -4.93 -0.32 1.57
CA LEU A 113 -4.97 -0.62 3.00
C LEU A 113 -5.60 0.55 3.78
N VAL A 114 -6.42 0.22 4.78
CA VAL A 114 -7.08 1.23 5.61
C VAL A 114 -6.11 1.70 6.70
N VAL A 115 -5.92 3.01 6.74
CA VAL A 115 -5.13 3.71 7.77
C VAL A 115 -6.08 4.51 8.65
N SER A 116 -5.80 4.61 9.95
CA SER A 116 -6.66 5.33 10.90
C SER A 116 -6.90 6.80 10.52
N SER A 117 -5.96 7.46 9.83
CA SER A 117 -6.09 8.84 9.34
C SER A 117 -7.11 9.01 8.20
N GLN A 118 -7.52 7.91 7.55
CA GLN A 118 -8.50 7.94 6.46
C GLN A 118 -9.95 7.77 6.96
N VAL A 119 -10.13 7.52 8.26
CA VAL A 119 -11.42 7.24 8.89
C VAL A 119 -11.76 8.39 9.84
N GLY A 120 -12.84 9.11 9.56
CA GLY A 120 -13.18 10.30 10.32
C GLY A 120 -14.13 11.25 9.58
N PRO A 121 -14.33 12.47 10.12
CA PRO A 121 -15.10 13.49 9.41
C PRO A 121 -14.50 13.75 8.01
N PRO A 122 -15.33 14.06 7.01
CA PRO A 122 -14.88 14.33 5.65
C PRO A 122 -13.86 15.48 5.67
N ALA A 123 -12.64 15.18 5.25
CA ALA A 123 -11.54 16.13 5.12
C ALA A 123 -11.25 16.47 3.65
N TRP A 124 -12.02 15.89 2.74
CA TRP A 124 -11.95 16.13 1.31
C TRP A 124 -13.28 16.72 0.79
N PRO A 125 -13.24 17.83 0.03
CA PRO A 125 -12.07 18.65 -0.30
C PRO A 125 -11.42 19.35 0.91
N PRO A 126 -10.13 19.73 0.81
CA PRO A 126 -9.44 20.48 1.87
C PRO A 126 -10.16 21.78 2.20
N ALA A 127 -10.07 22.22 3.46
CA ALA A 127 -10.68 23.47 3.89
C ALA A 127 -10.24 24.66 3.01
N GLY A 128 -11.20 25.45 2.54
CA GLY A 128 -10.96 26.58 1.63
C GLY A 128 -10.84 26.21 0.15
N GLN A 129 -10.95 24.92 -0.20
CA GLN A 129 -11.03 24.45 -1.58
C GLN A 129 -12.40 23.84 -1.91
N ALA A 130 -12.79 23.93 -3.18
CA ALA A 130 -14.03 23.38 -3.71
C ALA A 130 -13.78 22.60 -5.00
N LEU A 131 -14.60 21.57 -5.23
CA LEU A 131 -14.64 20.84 -6.50
C LEU A 131 -15.70 21.44 -7.40
N ILE A 132 -15.34 21.69 -8.66
CA ILE A 132 -16.28 22.07 -9.71
C ILE A 132 -16.05 21.19 -10.94
N ALA A 133 -17.14 20.74 -11.55
CA ALA A 133 -17.11 20.09 -12.85
C ALA A 133 -17.37 21.15 -13.92
N VAL A 134 -16.47 21.27 -14.90
CA VAL A 134 -16.60 22.22 -16.00
C VAL A 134 -16.55 21.46 -17.32
N GLN A 135 -17.51 21.78 -18.20
CA GLN A 135 -17.50 21.27 -19.57
C GLN A 135 -16.59 22.16 -20.42
N VAL A 136 -15.60 21.55 -21.05
CA VAL A 136 -14.63 22.23 -21.91
C VAL A 136 -14.82 21.76 -23.34
N GLY A 137 -15.03 22.71 -24.26
CA GLY A 137 -15.19 22.44 -25.68
C GLY A 137 -13.94 21.83 -26.31
N ALA A 138 -14.12 21.11 -27.42
CA ALA A 138 -13.02 20.50 -28.18
C ALA A 138 -11.95 21.55 -28.54
N GLY A 139 -10.68 21.22 -28.29
CA GLY A 139 -9.54 22.10 -28.56
C GLY A 139 -9.26 23.17 -27.50
N ARG A 140 -10.07 23.29 -26.44
CA ARG A 140 -9.85 24.24 -25.33
C ARG A 140 -9.25 23.62 -24.06
N ALA A 141 -8.99 22.31 -24.08
CA ALA A 141 -8.19 21.61 -23.07
C ALA A 141 -7.01 20.93 -23.76
N PRO A 142 -5.81 20.90 -23.14
CA PRO A 142 -4.68 20.12 -23.64
C PRO A 142 -5.04 18.64 -23.75
N ALA A 143 -4.72 18.00 -24.88
CA ALA A 143 -5.06 16.60 -25.12
C ALA A 143 -4.41 15.62 -24.13
N ALA A 144 -3.29 16.01 -23.51
CA ALA A 144 -2.52 15.21 -22.55
C ALA A 144 -2.78 15.59 -21.08
N MET A 145 -3.94 16.18 -20.77
CA MET A 145 -4.24 16.59 -19.40
C MET A 145 -4.52 15.37 -18.50
N SER A 146 -3.84 15.31 -17.36
CA SER A 146 -3.96 14.22 -16.39
C SER A 146 -4.45 14.72 -15.03
N ALA A 147 -5.01 13.81 -14.23
CA ALA A 147 -5.28 14.09 -12.82
C ALA A 147 -3.96 14.48 -12.11
N GLY A 148 -4.03 15.50 -11.27
CA GLY A 148 -2.89 16.12 -10.57
C GLY A 148 -2.21 17.25 -11.34
N ALA A 149 -2.58 17.53 -12.60
CA ALA A 149 -1.98 18.62 -13.35
C ALA A 149 -2.42 20.00 -12.80
N PRO A 150 -1.47 20.93 -12.55
CA PRO A 150 -1.81 22.32 -12.26
C PRO A 150 -2.33 23.00 -13.52
N VAL A 151 -3.45 23.72 -13.41
CA VAL A 151 -4.10 24.38 -14.53
C VAL A 151 -4.53 25.79 -14.18
N VAL A 152 -4.48 26.67 -15.17
CA VAL A 152 -5.13 27.97 -15.14
C VAL A 152 -6.43 27.84 -15.91
N ILE A 153 -7.53 28.17 -15.25
CA ILE A 153 -8.86 28.27 -15.81
C ILE A 153 -9.00 29.70 -16.33
N VAL A 154 -9.31 29.85 -17.61
CA VAL A 154 -9.61 31.15 -18.21
C VAL A 154 -11.03 31.09 -18.73
N VAL A 155 -11.91 31.92 -18.17
CA VAL A 155 -13.26 32.11 -18.68
C VAL A 155 -13.29 33.37 -19.51
N THR A 156 -13.62 33.22 -20.79
CA THR A 156 -13.85 34.35 -21.69
C THR A 156 -15.36 34.54 -21.83
N ALA A 157 -15.89 35.68 -21.40
CA ALA A 157 -17.29 36.02 -21.64
C ALA A 157 -17.57 35.94 -23.15
N SER A 158 -18.61 35.20 -23.55
CA SER A 158 -19.01 35.16 -24.95
C SER A 158 -19.37 36.57 -25.40
N ALA A 159 -18.73 37.05 -26.46
CA ALA A 159 -19.00 38.36 -27.04
C ALA A 159 -20.42 38.39 -27.63
N GLY A 160 -21.40 38.67 -26.77
CA GLY A 160 -22.80 38.83 -27.10
C GLY A 160 -23.28 40.22 -26.71
N ALA A 161 -22.56 41.26 -27.16
CA ALA A 161 -22.98 42.66 -27.34
C ALA A 161 -21.73 43.57 -27.29
N GLU A 162 -20.90 43.55 -28.33
CA GLU A 162 -19.99 44.67 -28.58
C GLU A 162 -20.57 45.55 -29.69
N GLN A 163 -21.15 46.66 -29.24
CA GLN A 163 -21.49 47.82 -30.03
C GLN A 163 -20.21 48.33 -30.72
N PRO A 164 -20.20 48.59 -32.04
CA PRO A 164 -18.99 49.03 -32.72
C PRO A 164 -18.68 50.48 -32.34
N GLY A 165 -17.61 50.69 -31.56
CA GLY A 165 -16.96 52.00 -31.45
C GLY A 165 -16.49 52.46 -30.07
N THR A 166 -15.56 51.75 -29.43
CA THR A 166 -14.59 52.35 -28.49
C THR A 166 -13.28 51.53 -28.47
N SER A 167 -12.14 52.24 -28.45
CA SER A 167 -10.73 51.82 -28.55
C SER A 167 -10.27 50.50 -27.87
N PRO A 168 -9.16 49.89 -28.35
CA PRO A 168 -8.67 48.58 -27.90
C PRO A 168 -7.90 48.70 -26.57
N ALA A 169 -8.63 48.79 -25.46
CA ALA A 169 -8.06 48.68 -24.11
C ALA A 169 -9.10 48.11 -23.15
N GLY A 170 -9.65 46.95 -23.50
CA GLY A 170 -10.54 46.19 -22.63
C GLY A 170 -10.34 44.72 -22.92
N GLN A 171 -9.46 44.04 -22.18
CA GLN A 171 -9.54 42.59 -22.09
C GLN A 171 -10.92 42.28 -21.51
N GLY A 172 -11.91 41.96 -22.35
CA GLY A 172 -13.25 41.58 -21.94
C GLY A 172 -13.14 40.61 -20.77
N ALA A 173 -13.78 40.94 -19.65
CA ALA A 173 -13.54 40.39 -18.31
C ALA A 173 -13.11 38.92 -18.34
N ARG A 174 -11.79 38.69 -18.29
CA ARG A 174 -11.21 37.35 -18.29
C ARG A 174 -11.12 36.91 -16.85
N LEU A 175 -12.05 36.07 -16.41
CA LEU A 175 -11.89 35.43 -15.11
C LEU A 175 -10.72 34.44 -15.22
N ARG A 176 -9.74 34.58 -14.33
CA ARG A 176 -8.57 33.72 -14.28
C ARG A 176 -8.49 33.09 -12.89
N ALA A 177 -8.62 31.77 -12.82
CA ALA A 177 -8.48 31.00 -11.59
C ALA A 177 -7.37 29.96 -11.75
N VAL A 178 -6.71 29.59 -10.65
CA VAL A 178 -5.70 28.53 -10.64
C VAL A 178 -6.26 27.35 -9.85
N GLY A 179 -6.09 26.14 -10.38
CA GLY A 179 -6.57 24.93 -9.74
C GLY A 179 -5.77 23.69 -10.14
N THR A 180 -6.18 22.56 -9.60
CA THR A 180 -5.61 21.25 -9.91
C THR A 180 -6.69 20.35 -10.48
N VAL A 181 -6.36 19.62 -11.54
CA VAL A 181 -7.27 18.66 -12.15
C VAL A 181 -7.43 17.45 -11.22
N VAL A 182 -8.65 17.14 -10.81
CA VAL A 182 -8.97 15.95 -10.00
C VAL A 182 -9.25 14.75 -10.90
N SER A 183 -10.01 14.98 -11.97
CA SER A 183 -10.35 13.94 -12.95
C SER A 183 -10.70 14.54 -14.30
N VAL A 184 -10.48 13.76 -15.35
CA VAL A 184 -10.88 14.09 -16.72
C VAL A 184 -11.77 12.97 -17.22
N THR A 185 -13.01 13.29 -17.56
CA THR A 185 -13.97 12.33 -18.12
C THR A 185 -14.18 12.64 -19.60
N GLY A 186 -13.99 11.63 -20.45
CA GLY A 186 -14.04 11.76 -21.91
C GLY A 186 -15.46 11.88 -22.46
N THR A 187 -15.66 12.93 -23.25
CA THR A 187 -16.65 13.17 -24.31
C THR A 187 -18.08 12.67 -24.12
N ASP A 188 -18.94 13.63 -23.76
CA ASP A 188 -20.31 13.65 -24.26
C ASP A 188 -20.31 13.66 -25.80
N GLN A 189 -21.42 13.28 -26.46
CA GLN A 189 -21.50 13.01 -27.91
C GLN A 189 -21.07 14.18 -28.83
N VAL A 190 -20.84 15.36 -28.25
CA VAL A 190 -20.44 16.61 -28.91
C VAL A 190 -18.90 16.85 -28.88
N GLY A 191 -18.11 15.92 -28.34
CA GLY A 191 -16.64 16.04 -28.31
C GLY A 191 -16.10 17.00 -27.25
N GLY A 192 -16.93 17.42 -26.29
CA GLY A 192 -16.52 18.20 -25.12
C GLY A 192 -16.08 17.32 -23.95
N GLN A 193 -15.01 17.68 -23.26
CA GLN A 193 -14.53 16.94 -22.08
C GLN A 193 -15.12 17.54 -20.79
N VAL A 194 -15.50 16.68 -19.84
CA VAL A 194 -15.89 17.13 -18.49
C VAL A 194 -14.68 17.01 -17.59
N VAL A 195 -14.24 18.14 -17.05
CA VAL A 195 -13.04 18.23 -16.21
C VAL A 195 -13.45 18.61 -14.79
N THR A 196 -13.08 17.80 -13.83
CA THR A 196 -13.27 18.11 -12.41
C THR A 196 -12.03 18.82 -11.89
N LEU A 197 -12.22 20.01 -11.35
CA LEU A 197 -11.15 20.91 -10.90
C LEU A 197 -11.28 21.16 -9.41
N LEU A 198 -10.15 21.22 -8.71
CA LEU A 198 -10.03 21.65 -7.33
C LEU A 198 -9.40 23.05 -7.31
N LEU A 199 -10.12 24.02 -6.77
CA LEU A 199 -9.66 25.42 -6.66
C LEU A 199 -10.17 26.05 -5.36
N ALA A 200 -9.75 27.27 -5.05
CA ALA A 200 -10.25 28.00 -3.89
C ALA A 200 -11.77 28.21 -4.00
N VAL A 201 -12.49 28.17 -2.86
CA VAL A 201 -13.97 28.30 -2.83
C VAL A 201 -14.45 29.55 -3.57
N GLN A 202 -13.81 30.70 -3.31
CA GLN A 202 -14.11 31.97 -3.97
C GLN A 202 -13.93 31.92 -5.50
N ASP A 203 -12.91 31.22 -5.97
CA ASP A 203 -12.63 31.08 -7.40
C ASP A 203 -13.61 30.09 -8.04
N ALA A 204 -14.01 29.05 -7.31
CA ALA A 204 -15.02 28.07 -7.75
C ALA A 204 -16.38 28.75 -7.95
N GLU A 205 -16.80 29.59 -7.01
CA GLU A 205 -18.03 30.38 -7.13
C GLU A 205 -17.96 31.36 -8.31
N ALA A 206 -16.82 32.05 -8.48
CA ALA A 206 -16.62 32.94 -9.60
C ALA A 206 -16.71 32.19 -10.95
N VAL A 207 -16.05 31.03 -11.08
CA VAL A 207 -16.08 30.22 -12.30
C VAL A 207 -17.48 29.62 -12.54
N ALA A 208 -18.18 29.18 -11.50
CA ALA A 208 -19.54 28.66 -11.60
C ALA A 208 -20.55 29.74 -12.04
N SER A 209 -20.34 30.98 -11.60
CA SER A 209 -21.20 32.12 -11.95
C SER A 209 -20.89 32.72 -13.32
N ALA A 210 -19.73 32.38 -13.91
CA ALA A 210 -19.30 32.97 -15.16
C ALA A 210 -20.04 32.35 -16.37
N THR A 211 -20.83 33.17 -17.06
CA THR A 211 -21.42 32.82 -18.35
C THR A 211 -20.41 33.11 -19.45
N GLY A 212 -19.63 32.10 -19.84
CA GLY A 212 -18.64 32.24 -20.89
C GLY A 212 -18.01 30.93 -21.31
N ASP A 213 -17.18 31.03 -22.34
CA ASP A 213 -16.37 29.94 -22.85
C ASP A 213 -15.20 29.67 -21.89
N VAL A 214 -15.06 28.43 -21.44
CA VAL A 214 -13.94 28.02 -20.57
C VAL A 214 -12.81 27.40 -21.38
N ALA A 215 -11.59 27.86 -21.14
CA ALA A 215 -10.36 27.27 -21.61
C ALA A 215 -9.45 26.90 -20.44
N LEU A 216 -8.74 25.78 -20.59
CA LEU A 216 -7.78 25.29 -19.60
C LEU A 216 -6.36 25.42 -20.15
N VAL A 217 -5.47 25.99 -19.36
CA VAL A 217 -4.03 26.08 -19.66
C VAL A 217 -3.29 25.24 -18.64
N GLN A 218 -2.62 24.18 -19.06
CA GLN A 218 -1.79 23.37 -18.18
C GLN A 218 -0.48 24.08 -17.88
N LEU A 219 -0.17 24.23 -16.59
CA LEU A 219 1.09 24.75 -16.10
C LEU A 219 2.14 23.63 -16.07
N GLY A 220 3.40 23.97 -16.36
CA GLY A 220 4.52 23.05 -16.20
C GLY A 220 4.77 22.74 -14.72
N ALA A 221 5.31 21.56 -14.41
CA ALA A 221 5.74 21.23 -13.06
C ALA A 221 6.92 22.14 -12.65
N GLY A 222 6.65 23.21 -11.89
CA GLY A 222 7.70 24.03 -11.26
C GLY A 222 7.65 25.54 -11.53
N GLN A 223 6.47 26.17 -11.53
CA GLN A 223 6.35 27.64 -11.49
C GLN A 223 5.43 28.05 -10.35
#